data_AF-A0A961QN33-F1
#
_entry.id   AF-A0A961QN33-F1
#
_cell.length_a   1.000
_cell.length_b   1.000
_cell.length_c   1.000
_cell.angle_alpha   90.00
_cell.angle_beta   90.00
_cell.angle_gamma   90.00
#
_symmetry.space_group_name_H-M   'P 1'
#
loop_
_entity.id
_entity.type
_entity.pdbx_description
1 polymer ?
#
loop_
_entity_poly.entity_id
_entity_poly.type
_entity_poly.pdbx_seq_one_letter_code
_entity_poly.pdbx_strand_id
1 'polypeptide(L)'
;MDAMFLAELNERLFVHFIQGAWRVPSGARLIPVLPFDEGRVGRIACAEAADVARARVGLGAGSPAPRPVLAAAYEALRGPLAALRAMEGFDDTAGAPPALTLPGTGPLVLLSAASTPVATLAGVLLAGAARGVLWKPAPLAAASAHLMMRDLGPLADGNLALVQGDHATGAAVAGQGVLVWASPGPGCPGAALSLPATVRRRP
;
A
#
# COMPACT_ATOMS: atom_id res chain seq x y z
N MET A 1 0.37 15.38 13.66
CA MET A 1 0.25 15.22 12.20
C MET A 1 0.10 16.60 11.60
N ASP A 2 0.70 16.88 10.45
CA ASP A 2 0.59 18.20 9.80
C ASP A 2 -0.86 18.49 9.39
N ALA A 3 -1.34 19.70 9.67
CA ALA A 3 -2.69 20.14 9.36
C ALA A 3 -2.94 20.20 7.83
N MET A 4 -1.91 20.53 7.04
CA MET A 4 -2.01 20.50 5.58
C MET A 4 -2.20 19.07 5.05
N PHE A 5 -1.50 18.09 5.62
CA PHE A 5 -1.68 16.68 5.24
C PHE A 5 -3.09 16.17 5.62
N LEU A 6 -3.62 16.58 6.77
CA LEU A 6 -5.00 16.25 7.16
C LEU A 6 -6.05 16.88 6.24
N ALA A 7 -5.84 18.12 5.80
CA ALA A 7 -6.70 18.76 4.78
C ALA A 7 -6.59 18.01 3.44
N GLU A 8 -5.38 17.65 3.04
CA GLU A 8 -5.10 16.88 1.83
C GLU A 8 -5.79 15.51 1.83
N LEU A 9 -5.89 14.82 2.97
CA LEU A 9 -6.62 13.55 3.09
C LEU A 9 -8.15 13.71 2.98
N ASN A 10 -8.69 14.82 3.49
CA ASN A 10 -10.13 15.08 3.50
C ASN A 10 -10.68 15.52 2.13
N GLU A 11 -9.85 16.17 1.32
CA GLU A 11 -10.21 16.63 -0.02
C GLU A 11 -9.81 15.65 -1.13
N ARG A 12 -9.05 14.59 -0.79
CA ARG A 12 -8.49 13.67 -1.79
C ARG A 12 -9.47 12.61 -2.26
N LEU A 13 -9.43 12.46 -3.59
CA LEU A 13 -9.57 11.17 -4.24
C LEU A 13 -8.26 10.39 -4.07
N PHE A 14 -8.29 9.25 -3.36
CA PHE A 14 -7.18 8.31 -3.33
C PHE A 14 -7.05 7.65 -4.70
N VAL A 15 -5.96 7.98 -5.38
CA VAL A 15 -5.63 7.49 -6.73
C VAL A 15 -4.42 6.58 -6.70
N HIS A 16 -3.95 6.16 -7.87
CA HIS A 16 -2.89 5.16 -8.01
C HIS A 16 -1.51 5.82 -8.04
N PHE A 17 -0.50 5.18 -7.48
CA PHE A 17 0.90 5.54 -7.68
C PHE A 17 1.50 4.57 -8.69
N ILE A 18 1.83 5.04 -9.89
CA ILE A 18 2.32 4.21 -10.99
C ILE A 18 3.46 4.94 -11.69
N GLN A 19 4.61 4.25 -11.87
CA GLN A 19 5.79 4.78 -12.53
C GLN A 19 6.26 6.11 -11.92
N GLY A 20 6.40 6.15 -10.59
CA GLY A 20 6.92 7.32 -9.87
C GLY A 20 5.95 8.49 -9.72
N ALA A 21 4.69 8.37 -10.13
CA ALA A 21 3.73 9.46 -10.08
C ALA A 21 2.32 9.02 -9.67
N TRP A 22 1.58 9.94 -9.04
CA TRP A 22 0.14 9.80 -8.86
C TRP A 22 -0.57 9.89 -10.21
N ARG A 23 -1.41 8.91 -10.55
CA ARG A 23 -2.09 8.79 -11.85
C ARG A 23 -3.60 8.82 -11.70
N VAL A 24 -4.23 9.49 -12.66
CA VAL A 24 -5.69 9.46 -12.83
C VAL A 24 -6.13 8.01 -13.13
N PRO A 25 -7.19 7.51 -12.49
CA PRO A 25 -7.75 6.19 -12.80
C PRO A 25 -8.30 6.15 -14.23
N SER A 26 -8.22 5.00 -14.88
CA SER A 26 -8.83 4.80 -16.19
C SER A 26 -10.35 4.65 -16.14
N GLY A 27 -10.89 4.27 -14.98
CA GLY A 27 -12.32 4.09 -14.74
C GLY A 27 -12.93 5.17 -13.83
N ALA A 28 -14.25 5.11 -13.69
CA ALA A 28 -15.03 6.04 -12.86
C ALA A 28 -15.54 5.41 -11.54
N ARG A 29 -15.18 4.15 -11.25
CA ARG A 29 -15.68 3.44 -10.07
C ARG A 29 -15.05 3.99 -8.80
N LEU A 30 -15.90 4.55 -7.94
CA LEU A 30 -15.51 5.14 -6.66
C LEU A 30 -16.13 4.37 -5.51
N ILE A 31 -15.36 4.15 -4.44
CA ILE A 31 -15.87 3.62 -3.17
C ILE A 31 -15.56 4.59 -2.02
N PRO A 32 -16.43 4.70 -1.01
CA PRO A 32 -16.17 5.55 0.14
C PRO A 32 -15.11 4.91 1.06
N VAL A 33 -14.32 5.75 1.72
CA VAL A 33 -13.49 5.35 2.86
C VAL A 33 -14.15 5.89 4.12
N LEU A 34 -14.70 4.98 4.92
CA LEU A 34 -15.54 5.28 6.07
C LEU A 34 -14.89 4.81 7.39
N PRO A 35 -15.05 5.60 8.46
CA PRO A 35 -14.84 7.05 8.57
C PRO A 35 -13.35 7.36 8.85
N PHE A 36 -12.85 8.53 8.43
CA PHE A 36 -11.46 8.94 8.70
C PHE A 36 -11.28 9.62 10.06
N ASP A 37 -12.19 10.53 10.41
CA ASP A 37 -12.55 10.96 11.76
C ASP A 37 -13.95 11.59 11.68
N GLU A 38 -14.68 11.64 12.81
CA GLU A 38 -15.89 12.46 13.05
C GLU A 38 -16.89 12.62 11.87
N GLY A 39 -17.06 11.57 11.04
CA GLY A 39 -18.01 11.55 9.93
C GLY A 39 -17.48 12.00 8.55
N ARG A 40 -16.17 12.29 8.41
CA ARG A 40 -15.56 12.62 7.11
C ARG A 40 -15.27 11.37 6.27
N VAL A 41 -15.63 11.43 4.99
CA VAL A 41 -15.58 10.32 4.03
C VAL A 41 -14.70 10.68 2.84
N GLY A 42 -13.51 10.09 2.78
CA GLY A 42 -12.68 10.13 1.56
C GLY A 42 -13.24 9.21 0.47
N ARG A 43 -12.71 9.30 -0.75
CA ARG A 43 -13.08 8.38 -1.84
C ARG A 43 -11.85 7.69 -2.41
N ILE A 44 -11.99 6.42 -2.75
CA ILE A 44 -11.00 5.66 -3.51
C ILE A 44 -11.48 5.55 -4.95
N ALA A 45 -10.61 5.90 -5.90
CA ALA A 45 -10.74 5.44 -7.27
C ALA A 45 -10.31 3.98 -7.36
N CYS A 46 -11.21 3.10 -7.80
CA CYS A 46 -10.88 1.70 -8.01
C CYS A 46 -10.12 1.54 -9.32
N ALA A 47 -8.96 0.88 -9.25
CA ALA A 47 -8.20 0.52 -10.43
C ALA A 47 -8.97 -0.49 -11.26
N GLU A 48 -9.02 -0.24 -12.56
CA GLU A 48 -9.54 -1.15 -13.57
C GLU A 48 -8.39 -1.90 -14.26
N ALA A 49 -8.72 -2.83 -15.16
CA ALA A 49 -7.72 -3.68 -15.81
C ALA A 49 -6.59 -2.89 -16.51
N ALA A 50 -6.91 -1.75 -17.12
CA ALA A 50 -5.91 -0.89 -17.77
C ALA A 50 -4.96 -0.23 -16.76
N ASP A 51 -5.44 0.17 -15.58
CA ASP A 51 -4.60 0.71 -14.51
C ASP A 51 -3.65 -0.35 -13.96
N VAL A 52 -4.18 -1.58 -13.75
CA VAL A 52 -3.41 -2.73 -13.28
C VAL A 52 -2.33 -3.12 -14.29
N ALA A 53 -2.66 -3.21 -15.58
CA ALA A 53 -1.71 -3.50 -16.64
C ALA A 53 -0.61 -2.43 -16.72
N ARG A 54 -1.00 -1.14 -16.69
CA ARG A 54 -0.05 -0.02 -16.67
C ARG A 54 0.87 -0.06 -15.45
N ALA A 55 0.32 -0.36 -14.27
CA ALA A 55 1.09 -0.52 -13.04
C ALA A 55 2.11 -1.66 -13.17
N ARG A 56 1.68 -2.82 -13.70
CA ARG A 56 2.54 -3.99 -13.86
C ARG A 56 3.68 -3.75 -14.86
N VAL A 57 3.38 -3.17 -16.03
CA VAL A 57 4.37 -2.87 -17.08
C VAL A 57 5.43 -1.89 -16.58
N GLY A 58 5.08 -0.99 -15.65
CA GLY A 58 6.02 -0.02 -15.09
C GLY A 58 7.01 -0.58 -14.07
N LEU A 59 6.83 -1.81 -13.57
CA LEU A 59 7.69 -2.38 -12.54
C LEU A 59 8.98 -2.97 -13.12
N GLY A 60 10.08 -2.86 -12.38
CA GLY A 60 11.35 -3.52 -12.69
C GLY A 60 12.25 -2.75 -13.65
N ALA A 61 11.83 -1.57 -14.11
CA ALA A 61 12.58 -0.78 -15.09
C ALA A 61 13.51 0.28 -14.47
N GLY A 62 13.30 0.65 -13.21
CA GLY A 62 14.07 1.70 -12.54
C GLY A 62 15.16 1.17 -11.61
N SER A 63 15.95 2.10 -11.07
CA SER A 63 17.04 1.82 -10.14
C SER A 63 16.68 2.35 -8.75
N PRO A 64 16.07 1.53 -7.88
CA PRO A 64 15.59 2.01 -6.59
C PRO A 64 16.77 2.42 -5.71
N ALA A 65 16.53 3.36 -4.81
CA ALA A 65 17.49 3.75 -3.79
C ALA A 65 17.91 2.53 -2.95
N PRO A 66 19.16 2.50 -2.44
CA PRO A 66 19.62 1.41 -1.58
C PRO A 66 18.69 1.20 -0.39
N ARG A 67 18.53 -0.05 0.04
CA ARG A 67 17.66 -0.42 1.16
C ARG A 67 17.82 0.44 2.42
N PRO A 68 19.04 0.85 2.85
CA PRO A 68 19.20 1.75 3.99
C PRO A 68 18.52 3.12 3.81
N VAL A 69 18.49 3.66 2.59
CA VAL A 69 17.82 4.94 2.27
C VAL A 69 16.31 4.80 2.38
N LEU A 70 15.76 3.73 1.81
CA LEU A 70 14.32 3.40 1.94
C LEU A 70 13.93 3.17 3.40
N ALA A 71 14.80 2.50 4.19
CA ALA A 71 14.58 2.28 5.61
C ALA A 71 14.59 3.59 6.41
N ALA A 72 15.51 4.51 6.12
CA ALA A 72 15.54 5.83 6.76
C ALA A 72 14.29 6.65 6.43
N ALA A 73 13.80 6.59 5.18
CA ALA A 73 12.55 7.24 4.79
C ALA A 73 11.34 6.66 5.55
N TYR A 74 11.26 5.33 5.71
CA TYR A 74 10.23 4.71 6.54
C TYR A 74 10.36 5.12 8.02
N GLU A 75 11.57 5.19 8.57
CA GLU A 75 11.79 5.59 9.96
C GLU A 75 11.22 7.00 10.23
N ALA A 76 11.45 7.95 9.32
CA ALA A 76 10.89 9.30 9.38
C ALA A 76 9.34 9.32 9.32
N LEU A 77 8.72 8.31 8.72
CA LEU A 77 7.27 8.17 8.59
C LEU A 77 6.59 7.56 9.81
N ARG A 78 7.32 6.91 10.74
CA ARG A 78 6.71 6.09 11.80
C ARG A 78 5.74 6.87 12.69
N GLY A 79 6.12 8.07 13.14
CA GLY A 79 5.26 8.93 13.95
C GLY A 79 3.97 9.32 13.23
N PRO A 80 4.05 9.93 12.03
CA PRO A 80 2.90 10.21 11.19
C PRO A 80 2.03 8.98 10.87
N LEU A 81 2.64 7.83 10.57
CA LEU A 81 1.92 6.59 10.31
C LEU A 81 1.16 6.11 11.54
N ALA A 82 1.78 6.05 12.72
CA ALA A 82 1.10 5.63 13.94
C ALA A 82 -0.13 6.52 14.24
N ALA A 83 0.01 7.84 14.08
CA ALA A 83 -1.10 8.77 14.22
C ALA A 83 -2.22 8.52 13.18
N LEU A 84 -1.85 8.22 11.93
CA LEU A 84 -2.82 7.94 10.88
C LEU A 84 -3.52 6.59 11.08
N ARG A 85 -2.80 5.57 11.53
CA ARG A 85 -3.37 4.26 11.86
C ARG A 85 -4.35 4.35 13.02
N ALA A 86 -4.07 5.20 14.01
CA ALA A 86 -5.00 5.52 15.08
C ALA A 86 -6.31 6.11 14.55
N MET A 87 -6.24 7.04 13.57
CA MET A 87 -7.42 7.60 12.90
C MET A 87 -8.17 6.55 12.07
N GLU A 88 -7.44 5.67 11.36
CA GLU A 88 -8.01 4.51 10.65
C GLU A 88 -8.61 3.45 11.61
N GLY A 89 -8.55 3.67 12.94
CA GLY A 89 -9.16 2.79 13.95
C GLY A 89 -8.30 1.61 14.36
N PHE A 90 -6.98 1.67 14.17
CA PHE A 90 -6.03 0.60 14.50
C PHE A 90 -5.03 1.03 15.58
N ASP A 91 -4.69 0.10 16.46
CA ASP A 91 -3.62 0.27 17.46
C ASP A 91 -2.26 -0.17 16.90
N ASP A 92 -1.84 0.50 15.83
CA ASP A 92 -0.59 0.23 15.12
C ASP A 92 0.46 1.28 15.49
N THR A 93 1.54 0.85 16.16
CA THR A 93 2.62 1.75 16.59
C THR A 93 3.65 2.05 15.50
N ALA A 94 3.45 1.50 14.28
CA ALA A 94 4.38 1.62 13.17
C ALA A 94 5.81 1.23 13.58
N GLY A 95 5.99 0.01 14.09
CA GLY A 95 7.28 -0.52 14.56
C GLY A 95 8.37 -0.62 13.47
N ALA A 96 9.53 -1.15 13.85
CA ALA A 96 10.61 -1.43 12.90
C ALA A 96 10.17 -2.50 11.87
N PRO A 97 10.52 -2.35 10.58
CA PRO A 97 10.13 -3.32 9.56
C PRO A 97 10.92 -4.63 9.74
N PRO A 98 10.27 -5.81 9.62
CA PRO A 98 10.97 -7.08 9.73
C PRO A 98 11.90 -7.30 8.53
N ALA A 99 13.00 -8.03 8.75
CA ALA A 99 13.77 -8.59 7.66
C ALA A 99 12.98 -9.75 7.02
N LEU A 100 12.60 -9.59 5.76
CA LEU A 100 11.84 -10.59 5.02
C LEU A 100 12.66 -11.13 3.84
N THR A 101 12.62 -12.45 3.68
CA THR A 101 13.00 -13.13 2.44
C THR A 101 11.75 -13.31 1.60
N LEU A 102 11.73 -12.71 0.41
CA LEU A 102 10.53 -12.70 -0.42
C LEU A 102 10.64 -13.73 -1.56
N PRO A 103 9.54 -14.45 -1.90
CA PRO A 103 9.55 -15.55 -2.86
C PRO A 103 9.77 -15.09 -4.30
N GLY A 104 10.33 -15.95 -5.14
CA GLY A 104 10.53 -15.70 -6.58
C GLY A 104 11.58 -14.61 -6.90
N THR A 105 11.77 -14.34 -8.19
CA THR A 105 12.74 -13.37 -8.70
C THR A 105 12.10 -12.19 -9.45
N GLY A 106 10.84 -12.34 -9.89
CA GLY A 106 10.09 -11.30 -10.59
C GLY A 106 9.31 -10.37 -9.66
N PRO A 107 8.53 -9.42 -10.23
CA PRO A 107 7.79 -8.46 -9.44
C PRO A 107 6.65 -9.11 -8.66
N LEU A 108 6.46 -8.61 -7.45
CA LEU A 108 5.51 -9.10 -6.47
C LEU A 108 4.15 -8.44 -6.60
N VAL A 109 3.12 -9.17 -6.20
CA VAL A 109 1.80 -8.62 -5.89
C VAL A 109 1.61 -8.69 -4.38
N LEU A 110 1.42 -7.55 -3.74
CA LEU A 110 1.07 -7.47 -2.32
C LEU A 110 -0.42 -7.16 -2.20
N LEU A 111 -1.19 -8.09 -1.63
CA LEU A 111 -2.56 -7.85 -1.20
C LEU A 111 -2.58 -7.77 0.32
N SER A 112 -3.01 -6.64 0.88
CA SER A 112 -3.03 -6.45 2.34
C SER A 112 -4.41 -6.15 2.89
N ALA A 113 -4.71 -6.72 4.06
CA ALA A 113 -5.86 -6.33 4.87
C ALA A 113 -5.61 -4.96 5.53
N ALA A 114 -6.70 -4.34 6.00
CA ALA A 114 -6.60 -3.09 6.73
C ALA A 114 -6.00 -3.28 8.13
N SER A 115 -6.10 -4.49 8.69
CA SER A 115 -5.52 -4.85 9.98
C SER A 115 -4.04 -5.18 9.91
N THR A 116 -3.41 -5.14 8.73
CA THR A 116 -1.99 -5.49 8.61
C THR A 116 -1.11 -4.43 9.25
N PRO A 117 -0.12 -4.80 10.08
CA PRO A 117 0.82 -3.84 10.63
C PRO A 117 1.59 -3.10 9.53
N VAL A 118 1.70 -1.78 9.60
CA VAL A 118 2.45 -0.99 8.61
C VAL A 118 3.93 -1.34 8.57
N ALA A 119 4.49 -1.81 9.70
CA ALA A 119 5.85 -2.33 9.76
C ALA A 119 6.03 -3.57 8.86
N THR A 120 5.06 -4.49 8.87
CA THR A 120 5.05 -5.67 7.99
C THR A 120 4.99 -5.25 6.52
N LEU A 121 4.11 -4.28 6.20
CA LEU A 121 3.98 -3.74 4.85
C LEU A 121 5.29 -3.10 4.38
N ALA A 122 5.92 -2.27 5.24
CA ALA A 122 7.22 -1.68 4.97
C ALA A 122 8.29 -2.75 4.73
N GLY A 123 8.34 -3.81 5.53
CA GLY A 123 9.26 -4.94 5.32
C GLY A 123 9.16 -5.53 3.91
N VAL A 124 7.94 -5.69 3.38
CA VAL A 124 7.72 -6.19 2.01
C VAL A 124 8.16 -5.18 0.97
N LEU A 125 7.78 -3.90 1.12
CA LEU A 125 8.16 -2.86 0.15
C LEU A 125 9.68 -2.69 0.08
N LEU A 126 10.37 -2.66 1.23
CA LEU A 126 11.82 -2.50 1.32
C LEU A 126 12.57 -3.71 0.74
N ALA A 127 12.11 -4.93 1.03
CA ALA A 127 12.75 -6.14 0.50
C ALA A 127 12.40 -6.39 -0.98
N GLY A 128 11.26 -5.88 -1.46
CA GLY A 128 10.77 -6.06 -2.83
C GLY A 128 11.15 -4.94 -3.80
N ALA A 129 11.62 -3.79 -3.32
CA ALA A 129 11.90 -2.63 -4.16
C ALA A 129 12.85 -2.95 -5.33
N ALA A 130 13.88 -3.77 -5.14
CA ALA A 130 14.84 -4.12 -6.20
C ALA A 130 14.24 -4.92 -7.39
N ARG A 131 13.07 -5.53 -7.22
CA ARG A 131 12.44 -6.40 -8.24
C ARG A 131 11.03 -5.98 -8.62
N GLY A 132 10.50 -4.94 -7.99
CA GLY A 132 9.15 -4.44 -8.22
C GLY A 132 8.11 -4.98 -7.25
N VAL A 133 7.24 -4.10 -6.73
CA VAL A 133 6.06 -4.47 -5.94
C VAL A 133 4.83 -3.72 -6.45
N LEU A 134 3.80 -4.46 -6.83
CA LEU A 134 2.44 -3.97 -7.04
C LEU A 134 1.63 -4.18 -5.76
N TRP A 135 1.36 -3.10 -5.04
CA TRP A 135 0.58 -3.15 -3.80
C TRP A 135 -0.86 -2.73 -4.03
N LYS A 136 -1.79 -3.54 -3.53
CA LYS A 136 -3.20 -3.20 -3.36
C LYS A 136 -3.59 -3.33 -1.88
N PRO A 137 -3.80 -2.22 -1.15
CA PRO A 137 -4.30 -2.26 0.22
C PRO A 137 -5.81 -2.50 0.27
N ALA A 138 -6.31 -2.93 1.42
CA ALA A 138 -7.72 -2.86 1.74
C ALA A 138 -8.18 -1.38 1.80
N PRO A 139 -9.44 -1.08 1.45
CA PRO A 139 -9.96 0.29 1.42
C PRO A 139 -9.74 1.07 2.73
N LEU A 140 -9.87 0.41 3.88
CA LEU A 140 -9.73 1.04 5.20
C LEU A 140 -8.28 1.34 5.62
N ALA A 141 -7.28 1.02 4.79
CA ALA A 141 -5.89 1.38 4.99
C ALA A 141 -5.36 2.25 3.82
N ALA A 142 -6.25 2.88 3.05
CA ALA A 142 -5.87 3.62 1.86
C ALA A 142 -5.00 4.85 2.18
N ALA A 143 -5.20 5.53 3.32
CA ALA A 143 -4.40 6.70 3.64
C ALA A 143 -3.01 6.33 4.15
N SER A 144 -2.89 5.32 5.02
CA SER A 144 -1.57 4.83 5.44
C SER A 144 -0.78 4.32 4.24
N ALA A 145 -1.43 3.61 3.32
CA ALA A 145 -0.80 3.22 2.05
C ALA A 145 -0.40 4.42 1.18
N HIS A 146 -1.25 5.43 1.08
CA HIS A 146 -0.96 6.66 0.35
C HIS A 146 0.25 7.39 0.93
N LEU A 147 0.31 7.54 2.25
CA LEU A 147 1.41 8.18 2.96
C LEU A 147 2.73 7.44 2.74
N MET A 148 2.72 6.10 2.86
CA MET A 148 3.91 5.28 2.58
C MET A 148 4.40 5.47 1.16
N MET A 149 3.49 5.45 0.17
CA MET A 149 3.87 5.59 -1.23
C MET A 149 4.30 7.00 -1.63
N ARG A 150 3.81 8.03 -0.95
CA ARG A 150 4.27 9.41 -1.15
C ARG A 150 5.78 9.53 -0.95
N ASP A 151 6.32 8.87 0.10
CA ASP A 151 7.71 9.05 0.49
C ASP A 151 8.61 7.90 0.02
N LEU A 152 8.10 6.68 -0.07
CA LEU A 152 8.86 5.52 -0.57
C LEU A 152 8.81 5.37 -2.09
N GLY A 153 7.70 5.77 -2.73
CA GLY A 153 7.47 5.59 -4.16
C GLY A 153 8.52 6.28 -5.03
N PRO A 154 8.81 7.57 -4.82
CA PRO A 154 9.85 8.28 -5.57
C PRO A 154 11.24 7.66 -5.39
N LEU A 155 11.56 7.21 -4.18
CA LEU A 155 12.85 6.56 -3.87
C LEU A 155 12.97 5.18 -4.52
N ALA A 156 11.85 4.53 -4.85
CA ALA A 156 11.86 3.25 -5.54
C ALA A 156 11.96 3.37 -7.06
N ASP A 157 11.95 4.58 -7.61
CA ASP A 157 12.16 4.85 -9.04
C ASP A 157 11.25 3.99 -9.95
N GLY A 158 9.95 3.97 -9.65
CA GLY A 158 8.97 3.18 -10.41
C GLY A 158 8.88 1.69 -10.04
N ASN A 159 9.76 1.19 -9.16
CA ASN A 159 9.66 -0.20 -8.67
C ASN A 159 8.65 -0.41 -7.54
N LEU A 160 8.01 0.63 -7.04
CA LEU A 160 6.83 0.49 -6.20
C LEU A 160 5.64 1.09 -6.92
N ALA A 161 4.57 0.30 -7.04
CA ALA A 161 3.29 0.73 -7.57
C ALA A 161 2.21 0.47 -6.53
N LEU A 162 1.26 1.39 -6.43
CA LEU A 162 0.08 1.28 -5.58
C LEU A 162 -1.16 1.45 -6.45
N VAL A 163 -2.03 0.46 -6.42
CA VAL A 163 -3.37 0.55 -6.98
C VAL A 163 -4.38 0.50 -5.85
N GLN A 164 -5.37 1.38 -5.92
CA GLN A 164 -6.43 1.48 -4.93
C GLN A 164 -7.66 0.75 -5.46
N GLY A 165 -8.53 0.26 -4.57
CA GLY A 165 -9.82 -0.29 -4.98
C GLY A 165 -10.43 -1.25 -3.97
N ASP A 166 -11.50 -1.91 -4.39
CA ASP A 166 -12.24 -2.89 -3.59
C ASP A 166 -11.71 -4.32 -3.76
N HIS A 167 -12.53 -5.31 -3.42
CA HIS A 167 -12.22 -6.72 -3.58
C HIS A 167 -12.14 -7.13 -5.06
N ALA A 168 -12.93 -6.53 -5.95
CA ALA A 168 -12.86 -6.83 -7.37
C ALA A 168 -11.55 -6.34 -7.98
N THR A 169 -11.07 -5.16 -7.59
CA THR A 169 -9.71 -4.73 -7.94
C THR A 169 -8.67 -5.72 -7.39
N GLY A 170 -8.83 -6.17 -6.14
CA GLY A 170 -7.96 -7.19 -5.53
C GLY A 170 -7.90 -8.52 -6.31
N ALA A 171 -9.03 -8.97 -6.86
CA ALA A 171 -9.06 -10.16 -7.71
C ALA A 171 -8.28 -9.93 -9.02
N ALA A 172 -8.40 -8.74 -9.63
CA ALA A 172 -7.70 -8.40 -10.86
C ALA A 172 -6.17 -8.33 -10.69
N VAL A 173 -5.67 -7.89 -9.54
CA VAL A 173 -4.21 -7.84 -9.28
C VAL A 173 -3.60 -9.19 -8.88
N ALA A 174 -4.36 -10.11 -8.28
CA ALA A 174 -3.82 -11.36 -7.75
C ALA A 174 -3.04 -12.20 -8.79
N GLY A 175 -3.45 -12.16 -10.06
CA GLY A 175 -2.82 -12.90 -11.16
C GLY A 175 -1.62 -12.20 -11.80
N GLN A 176 -1.18 -11.04 -11.30
CA GLN A 176 -0.18 -10.21 -11.97
C GLN A 176 1.26 -10.52 -11.56
N GLY A 177 1.52 -11.46 -10.66
CA GLY A 177 2.87 -11.77 -10.20
C GLY A 177 2.89 -12.74 -9.03
N VAL A 178 4.05 -12.86 -8.37
CA VAL A 178 4.18 -13.71 -7.18
C VAL A 178 3.41 -13.07 -6.04
N LEU A 179 2.39 -13.78 -5.54
CA LEU A 179 1.46 -13.24 -4.56
C LEU A 179 2.00 -13.32 -3.12
N VAL A 180 2.06 -12.16 -2.47
CA VAL A 180 2.24 -11.99 -1.03
C VAL A 180 0.89 -11.62 -0.43
N TRP A 181 0.38 -12.49 0.44
CA TRP A 181 -0.89 -12.33 1.13
C TRP A 181 -0.66 -11.85 2.55
N ALA A 182 -1.02 -10.60 2.83
CA ALA A 182 -0.91 -10.02 4.17
C ALA A 182 -2.33 -9.74 4.69
N SER A 183 -3.12 -10.77 4.94
CA SER A 183 -4.50 -10.66 5.43
C SER A 183 -4.82 -11.82 6.39
N PRO A 184 -5.64 -11.59 7.44
CA PRO A 184 -5.96 -12.61 8.45
C PRO A 184 -7.02 -13.62 7.99
N GLY A 185 -7.64 -13.41 6.82
CA GLY A 185 -8.58 -14.36 6.23
C GLY A 185 -7.91 -15.67 5.78
N PRO A 186 -8.70 -16.71 5.41
CA PRO A 186 -8.15 -17.91 4.81
C PRO A 186 -7.21 -17.51 3.67
N GLY A 187 -6.02 -18.11 3.63
CA GLY A 187 -4.97 -17.75 2.69
C GLY A 187 -5.50 -17.67 1.26
N CYS A 188 -5.10 -16.65 0.50
CA CYS A 188 -5.51 -16.54 -0.89
C CYS A 188 -4.89 -17.71 -1.68
N PRO A 189 -5.69 -18.52 -2.41
CA PRO A 189 -5.14 -19.60 -3.22
C PRO A 189 -4.06 -19.08 -4.17
N GLY A 190 -2.89 -19.72 -4.15
CA GLY A 190 -1.73 -19.29 -4.93
C GLY A 190 -0.82 -18.25 -4.25
N ALA A 191 -1.07 -17.88 -2.99
CA ALA A 191 -0.14 -17.07 -2.22
C ALA A 191 1.18 -17.82 -1.98
N ALA A 192 2.27 -17.24 -2.42
CA ALA A 192 3.62 -17.78 -2.21
C ALA A 192 4.17 -17.44 -0.81
N LEU A 193 3.62 -16.41 -0.16
CA LEU A 193 3.96 -16.02 1.20
C LEU A 193 2.71 -15.47 1.89
N SER A 194 2.42 -15.95 3.11
CA SER A 194 1.40 -15.38 3.99
C SER A 194 2.06 -14.68 5.18
N LEU A 195 1.63 -13.47 5.48
CA LEU A 195 2.23 -12.63 6.52
C LEU A 195 1.25 -12.36 7.67
N PRO A 196 1.75 -12.14 8.91
CA PRO A 196 0.92 -11.69 10.02
C PRO A 196 0.23 -10.39 9.67
N ALA A 197 -1.10 -10.36 9.84
CA ALA A 197 -1.95 -9.28 9.33
C ALA A 197 -2.94 -8.76 10.38
N THR A 198 -2.60 -8.91 11.66
CA THR A 198 -3.49 -8.57 12.76
C THR A 198 -2.87 -7.52 13.67
N VAL A 199 -3.39 -6.30 13.55
CA VAL A 199 -3.35 -5.25 14.56
C VAL A 199 -4.72 -5.15 15.20
N ARG A 200 -4.76 -4.85 16.50
CA ARG A 200 -5.98 -4.66 17.25
C ARG A 200 -6.75 -3.44 16.73
N ARG A 201 -8.07 -3.56 16.57
CA ARG A 201 -8.92 -2.37 16.36
C ARG A 201 -9.06 -1.59 17.66
N ARG A 202 -9.07 -0.26 17.54
CA ARG A 202 -9.47 0.61 18.64
C ARG A 202 -10.98 0.39 18.92
N PRO A 203 -11.37 0.38 20.21
CA PRO A 203 -12.77 0.25 20.60
C PRO A 203 -13.62 1.42 20.09
#